data_AF-A0A9D5WDJ4-F1
#
_entry.id   AF-A0A9D5WDJ4-F1
#
_cell.length_a   1.000
_cell.length_b   1.000
_cell.length_c   1.000
_cell.angle_alpha   90.00
_cell.angle_beta   90.00
_cell.angle_gamma   90.00
#
_symmetry.space_group_name_H-M   'P 1'
#
loop_
_entity.id
_entity.type
_entity.pdbx_description
1 polymer ?
#
loop_
_entity_poly.entity_id
_entity_poly.type
_entity_poly.pdbx_seq_one_letter_code
_entity_poly.pdbx_strand_id
1 'polypeptide(L)'
;MKKLTAILLTVILALAVTVILSEAASTVYYYVPYLQSNTSGVTYCVVSNLSSETLNTTFTVGANTTGVTTGTANSLSTIAANTTKQMTFYQQTVSFGSTTVTIASDVTDPNSTSYAGTLAFTATGEFGTTGTQATCLSVVMACFQGTTSPRRNLIGYACKDNGTSGPGGNNNVIGY
;
A
#
# COMPACT_ATOMS: atom_id res chain seq x y z
N MET A 1 -25.29 -39.36 -31.85
CA MET A 1 -25.18 -39.11 -30.39
C MET A 1 -23.73 -39.03 -29.90
N LYS A 2 -22.82 -39.98 -30.18
CA LYS A 2 -21.43 -39.95 -29.69
C LYS A 2 -20.57 -38.72 -30.08
N LYS A 3 -20.83 -38.10 -31.24
CA LYS A 3 -20.08 -36.90 -31.69
C LYS A 3 -20.48 -35.63 -30.95
N LEU A 4 -21.73 -35.52 -30.48
CA LEU A 4 -22.22 -34.33 -29.79
C LEU A 4 -21.66 -34.24 -28.36
N THR A 5 -21.50 -35.39 -27.69
CA THR A 5 -20.90 -35.49 -26.36
C THR A 5 -19.40 -35.16 -26.36
N ALA A 6 -18.66 -35.56 -27.41
CA ALA A 6 -17.23 -35.25 -27.53
C ALA A 6 -16.97 -33.75 -27.77
N ILE A 7 -17.83 -33.09 -28.56
CA ILE A 7 -17.77 -31.63 -28.81
C ILE A 7 -18.13 -30.86 -27.54
N LEU A 8 -19.19 -31.29 -26.82
CA LEU A 8 -19.59 -30.64 -25.58
C LEU A 8 -18.48 -30.75 -24.51
N LEU A 9 -17.82 -31.91 -24.41
CA LEU A 9 -16.74 -32.12 -23.44
C LEU A 9 -15.49 -31.28 -23.75
N THR A 10 -15.16 -31.09 -25.03
CA THR A 10 -14.02 -30.24 -25.45
C THR A 10 -14.32 -28.75 -25.25
N VAL A 11 -15.56 -28.31 -25.49
CA VAL A 11 -15.99 -26.94 -25.19
C VAL A 11 -15.99 -26.68 -23.68
N ILE A 12 -16.46 -27.64 -22.86
CA ILE A 12 -16.41 -27.53 -21.39
C ILE A 12 -14.96 -27.50 -20.89
N LEU A 13 -14.06 -28.31 -21.46
CA LEU A 13 -12.65 -28.29 -21.07
C LEU A 13 -11.96 -26.98 -21.49
N ALA A 14 -12.29 -26.43 -22.66
CA ALA A 14 -11.78 -25.14 -23.12
C ALA A 14 -12.33 -23.96 -22.29
N LEU A 15 -13.60 -24.01 -21.87
CA LEU A 15 -14.18 -23.05 -20.93
C LEU A 15 -13.58 -23.20 -19.52
N ALA A 16 -13.30 -24.43 -19.08
CA ALA A 16 -12.69 -24.68 -17.77
C ALA A 16 -11.22 -24.23 -17.73
N VAL A 17 -10.48 -24.31 -18.85
CA VAL A 17 -9.10 -23.81 -18.97
C VAL A 17 -9.06 -22.26 -19.05
N THR A 18 -10.16 -21.62 -19.47
CA THR A 18 -10.28 -20.15 -19.48
C THR A 18 -10.86 -19.56 -18.21
N VAL A 19 -11.18 -20.37 -17.19
CA VAL A 19 -11.12 -19.93 -15.80
C VAL A 19 -9.64 -19.77 -15.45
N ILE A 20 -9.02 -18.78 -16.09
CA ILE A 20 -7.74 -18.23 -15.69
C ILE A 20 -7.99 -17.74 -14.26
N LEU A 21 -7.27 -18.32 -13.32
CA LEU A 21 -7.18 -17.84 -11.95
C LEU A 21 -6.65 -16.41 -12.03
N SER A 22 -7.53 -15.42 -12.20
CA SER A 22 -7.15 -14.03 -11.97
C SER A 22 -6.92 -13.92 -10.47
N GLU A 23 -5.67 -14.00 -10.05
CA GLU A 23 -5.35 -13.65 -8.68
C GLU A 23 -5.69 -12.17 -8.50
N ALA A 24 -6.42 -11.85 -7.44
CA ALA A 24 -6.76 -10.47 -7.13
C ALA A 24 -5.48 -9.62 -7.08
N ALA A 25 -5.54 -8.40 -7.61
CA ALA A 25 -4.40 -7.49 -7.64
C ALA A 25 -3.73 -7.39 -6.26
N SER A 26 -2.41 -7.59 -6.22
CA SER A 26 -1.66 -7.63 -4.98
C SER A 26 -1.73 -6.27 -4.29
N THR A 27 -2.03 -6.29 -2.99
CA THR A 27 -2.21 -5.07 -2.20
C THR A 27 -1.48 -5.18 -0.87
N VAL A 28 -0.65 -4.19 -0.60
CA VAL A 28 0.11 -4.05 0.65
C VAL A 28 -0.35 -2.80 1.38
N TYR A 29 -0.71 -2.96 2.64
CA TYR A 29 -1.16 -1.89 3.53
C TYR A 29 -0.10 -1.61 4.58
N TYR A 30 0.18 -0.33 4.81
CA TYR A 30 0.98 0.12 5.93
C TYR A 30 0.12 0.99 6.84
N TYR A 31 -0.09 0.53 8.07
CA TYR A 31 -0.76 1.26 9.13
C TYR A 31 0.26 2.12 9.85
N VAL A 32 0.19 3.43 9.64
CA VAL A 32 1.11 4.40 10.19
C VAL A 32 0.54 4.94 11.51
N PRO A 33 1.31 4.98 12.61
CA PRO A 33 0.84 5.51 13.88
C PRO A 33 0.61 7.03 13.76
N TYR A 34 0.15 7.65 14.85
CA TYR A 34 0.06 9.10 14.93
C TYR A 34 1.42 9.75 14.63
N LEU A 35 1.48 10.46 13.51
CA LEU A 35 2.62 11.27 13.12
C LEU A 35 2.41 12.67 13.66
N GLN A 36 3.42 13.26 14.31
CA GLN A 36 3.45 14.70 14.56
C GLN A 36 4.20 15.41 13.43
N SER A 37 3.53 15.65 12.29
CA SER A 37 4.13 16.19 11.07
C SER A 37 4.37 17.70 11.10
N ASN A 38 4.58 18.33 12.26
CA ASN A 38 4.83 19.78 12.31
C ASN A 38 6.17 20.18 11.63
N THR A 39 6.46 21.48 11.55
CA THR A 39 7.67 21.98 10.88
C THR A 39 8.99 21.47 11.45
N SER A 40 8.98 21.07 12.73
CA SER A 40 10.14 20.47 13.42
C SER A 40 10.08 18.93 13.49
N GLY A 41 8.96 18.33 13.06
CA GLY A 41 8.60 16.92 13.23
C GLY A 41 8.28 16.22 11.90
N VAL A 42 8.83 16.68 10.78
CA VAL A 42 8.63 16.09 9.45
C VAL A 42 8.94 14.59 9.48
N THR A 43 8.03 13.77 8.96
CA THR A 43 8.24 12.32 8.83
C THR A 43 8.60 11.98 7.40
N TYR A 44 9.66 11.21 7.22
CA TYR A 44 10.11 10.68 5.94
C TYR A 44 10.00 9.17 5.96
N CYS A 45 9.38 8.57 4.96
CA CYS A 45 9.34 7.13 4.80
C CYS A 45 9.99 6.74 3.48
N VAL A 46 11.03 5.91 3.53
CA VAL A 46 11.65 5.33 2.35
C VAL A 46 10.92 4.03 2.04
N VAL A 47 10.25 3.98 0.89
CA VAL A 47 9.51 2.81 0.42
C VAL A 47 10.29 2.17 -0.71
N SER A 48 10.62 0.90 -0.57
CA SER A 48 11.29 0.10 -1.60
C SER A 48 10.34 -0.97 -2.11
N ASN A 49 10.11 -0.94 -3.41
CA ASN A 49 9.36 -1.97 -4.11
C ASN A 49 10.34 -2.97 -4.72
N LEU A 50 10.56 -4.09 -4.04
CA LEU A 50 11.35 -5.23 -4.47
C LEU A 50 10.51 -6.26 -5.26
N SER A 51 9.22 -5.97 -5.48
CA SER A 51 8.35 -6.81 -6.29
C SER A 51 8.59 -6.54 -7.78
N SER A 52 8.02 -7.43 -8.60
CA SER A 52 8.01 -7.28 -10.07
C SER A 52 6.82 -6.43 -10.57
N GLU A 53 6.01 -5.87 -9.68
CA GLU A 53 4.78 -5.16 -10.00
C GLU A 53 4.96 -3.65 -9.89
N THR A 54 4.26 -2.88 -10.73
CA THR A 54 4.10 -1.43 -10.51
C THR A 54 2.89 -1.21 -9.61
N LEU A 55 3.04 -0.36 -8.60
CA LEU A 55 2.02 -0.17 -7.57
C LEU A 55 1.46 1.26 -7.62
N ASN A 56 0.14 1.37 -7.65
CA ASN A 56 -0.59 2.57 -7.29
C ASN A 56 -0.47 2.80 -5.78
N THR A 57 -0.28 4.05 -5.37
CA THR A 57 -0.16 4.40 -3.95
C THR A 57 -1.31 5.33 -3.55
N THR A 58 -1.93 5.05 -2.42
CA THR A 58 -2.89 5.97 -1.79
C THR A 58 -2.57 6.16 -0.31
N PHE A 59 -2.99 7.31 0.22
CA PHE A 59 -2.97 7.59 1.65
C PHE A 59 -4.36 7.97 2.14
N THR A 60 -4.83 7.30 3.18
CA THR A 60 -6.11 7.59 3.85
C THR A 60 -5.83 8.00 5.28
N VAL A 61 -6.34 9.16 5.69
CA VAL A 61 -6.31 9.59 7.09
C VAL A 61 -7.28 8.70 7.88
N GLY A 62 -6.73 7.95 8.85
CA GLY A 62 -7.45 6.94 9.62
C GLY A 62 -7.73 7.34 11.07
N ALA A 63 -7.06 8.38 11.58
CA ALA A 63 -7.43 9.04 12.83
C ALA A 63 -6.73 10.41 12.95
N ASN A 64 -7.31 11.32 13.74
CA ASN A 64 -6.73 12.62 14.10
C ASN A 64 -6.92 12.88 15.61
N THR A 65 -6.35 13.97 16.12
CA THR A 65 -6.46 14.36 17.54
C THR A 65 -7.89 14.62 18.03
N THR A 66 -8.85 14.81 17.14
CA THR A 66 -10.26 15.04 17.48
C THR A 66 -11.14 13.80 17.29
N GLY A 67 -10.57 12.65 16.87
CA GLY A 67 -11.29 11.40 16.59
C GLY A 67 -12.14 11.40 15.32
N VAL A 68 -12.02 12.40 14.44
CA VAL A 68 -12.83 12.53 13.21
C VAL A 68 -11.99 12.17 11.99
N THR A 69 -12.56 11.36 11.09
CA THR A 69 -11.93 11.01 9.81
C THR A 69 -12.96 11.04 8.69
N THR A 70 -12.55 11.49 7.51
CA THR A 70 -13.36 11.37 6.29
C THR A 70 -13.23 9.98 5.66
N GLY A 71 -12.12 9.27 5.94
CA GLY A 71 -11.80 8.00 5.29
C GLY A 71 -11.47 8.13 3.79
N THR A 72 -11.27 9.35 3.28
CA THR A 72 -11.00 9.59 1.87
C THR A 72 -9.59 9.12 1.49
N ALA A 73 -9.50 8.32 0.44
CA ALA A 73 -8.22 7.90 -0.12
C ALA A 73 -7.66 8.98 -1.05
N ASN A 74 -6.48 9.49 -0.72
CA ASN A 74 -5.75 10.45 -1.55
C ASN A 74 -4.76 9.71 -2.44
N SER A 75 -4.93 9.83 -3.75
CA SER A 75 -4.02 9.22 -4.72
C SER A 75 -2.66 9.92 -4.74
N LEU A 76 -1.61 9.11 -4.71
CA LEU A 76 -0.21 9.52 -4.78
C LEU A 76 0.44 9.00 -6.08
N SER A 77 1.71 9.33 -6.32
CA SER A 77 2.46 8.77 -7.43
C SER A 77 2.55 7.24 -7.33
N THR A 78 2.66 6.56 -8.47
CA THR A 78 3.00 5.14 -8.51
C THR A 78 4.43 4.88 -8.05
N ILE A 79 4.74 3.65 -7.65
CA ILE A 79 6.11 3.15 -7.48
C ILE A 79 6.35 2.00 -8.45
N ALA A 80 7.38 2.11 -9.29
CA ALA A 80 7.71 1.09 -10.27
C ALA A 80 8.35 -0.13 -9.59
N ALA A 81 8.32 -1.28 -10.27
CA ALA A 81 9.04 -2.48 -9.85
C ALA A 81 10.54 -2.18 -9.67
N ASN A 82 11.17 -2.79 -8.66
CA ASN A 82 12.60 -2.65 -8.36
C ASN A 82 13.07 -1.21 -8.16
N THR A 83 12.23 -0.35 -7.57
CA THR A 83 12.58 1.05 -7.29
C THR A 83 12.32 1.43 -5.84
N THR A 84 13.00 2.48 -5.40
CA THR A 84 12.80 3.11 -4.09
C THR A 84 12.30 4.53 -4.28
N LYS A 85 11.32 4.95 -3.48
CA LYS A 85 10.83 6.33 -3.44
C LYS A 85 10.70 6.81 -2.00
N GLN A 86 10.98 8.09 -1.80
CA GLN A 86 10.76 8.74 -0.51
C GLN A 86 9.35 9.34 -0.47
N MET A 87 8.66 9.05 0.62
CA MET A 87 7.44 9.70 1.07
C MET A 87 7.77 10.73 2.14
N THR A 88 7.09 11.87 2.13
CA THR A 88 7.26 12.94 3.11
C THR A 88 5.91 13.36 3.65
N PHE A 89 5.76 13.34 4.96
CA PHE A 89 4.62 13.88 5.69
C PHE A 89 5.04 15.20 6.34
N TYR A 90 4.43 16.29 5.90
CA TYR A 90 4.76 17.64 6.34
C TYR A 90 3.49 18.47 6.50
N GLN A 91 3.22 18.87 7.73
CA GLN A 91 1.96 19.48 8.16
C GLN A 91 0.78 18.66 7.62
N GLN A 92 -0.13 19.28 6.88
CA GLN A 92 -1.26 18.59 6.24
C GLN A 92 -0.96 18.22 4.79
N THR A 93 0.30 17.95 4.45
CA THR A 93 0.69 17.51 3.12
C THR A 93 1.36 16.15 3.17
N VAL A 94 1.03 15.32 2.19
CA VAL A 94 1.69 14.03 1.95
C VAL A 94 2.26 14.08 0.55
N SER A 95 3.57 13.89 0.44
CA SER A 95 4.28 13.89 -0.84
C SER A 95 4.89 12.53 -1.08
N PHE A 96 4.75 12.00 -2.29
CA PHE A 96 5.39 10.76 -2.71
C PHE A 96 5.78 10.87 -4.17
N GLY A 97 7.09 10.79 -4.47
CA GLY A 97 7.59 11.08 -5.80
C GLY A 97 7.29 12.52 -6.23
N SER A 98 6.63 12.69 -7.37
CA SER A 98 6.26 13.99 -7.93
C SER A 98 4.87 14.47 -7.52
N THR A 99 4.12 13.68 -6.75
CA THR A 99 2.77 14.02 -6.30
C THR A 99 2.80 14.50 -4.87
N THR A 100 2.18 15.66 -4.63
CA THR A 100 1.89 16.20 -3.30
C THR A 100 0.38 16.38 -3.18
N VAL A 101 -0.21 15.83 -2.11
CA VAL A 101 -1.62 16.00 -1.77
C VAL A 101 -1.76 16.78 -0.47
N THR A 102 -2.82 17.58 -0.37
CA THR A 102 -3.20 18.26 0.87
C THR A 102 -4.35 17.50 1.51
N ILE A 103 -4.18 17.09 2.77
CA ILE A 103 -5.15 16.28 3.52
C ILE A 103 -5.99 17.13 4.49
N ALA A 104 -5.99 18.46 4.35
CA ALA A 104 -6.61 19.37 5.31
C ALA A 104 -8.14 19.13 5.47
N SER A 105 -8.81 18.72 4.40
CA SER A 105 -10.22 18.32 4.45
C SER A 105 -10.45 17.02 5.24
N ASP A 106 -9.44 16.16 5.34
CA ASP A 106 -9.56 14.83 5.94
C ASP A 106 -9.32 14.85 7.45
N VAL A 107 -8.50 15.79 7.91
CA VAL A 107 -8.25 16.02 9.34
C VAL A 107 -9.30 16.89 10.02
N THR A 108 -10.26 17.51 9.30
CA THR A 108 -11.36 18.35 9.86
C THR A 108 -10.94 19.58 10.71
N ASP A 109 -9.72 19.61 11.22
CA ASP A 109 -9.07 20.71 11.92
C ASP A 109 -7.87 21.18 11.06
N PRO A 110 -7.96 22.38 10.46
CA PRO A 110 -6.93 22.91 9.58
C PRO A 110 -5.62 23.27 10.30
N ASN A 111 -5.57 23.17 11.63
CA ASN A 111 -4.35 23.39 12.41
C ASN A 111 -3.78 22.07 12.96
N SER A 112 -4.45 20.93 12.74
CA SER A 112 -3.95 19.65 13.21
C SER A 112 -2.77 19.19 12.36
N THR A 113 -1.60 19.10 13.00
CA THR A 113 -0.40 18.47 12.44
C THR A 113 -0.19 17.07 12.99
N SER A 114 -1.24 16.44 13.53
CA SER A 114 -1.15 15.14 14.18
C SER A 114 -2.24 14.19 13.69
N TYR A 115 -1.84 13.21 12.89
CA TYR A 115 -2.75 12.24 12.28
C TYR A 115 -2.08 10.88 12.10
N ALA A 116 -2.89 9.83 12.15
CA ALA A 116 -2.55 8.48 11.77
C ALA A 116 -3.25 8.13 10.46
N GLY A 117 -2.77 7.10 9.77
CA GLY A 117 -3.39 6.72 8.51
C GLY A 117 -2.92 5.40 7.96
N THR A 118 -3.53 5.04 6.84
CA THR A 118 -3.21 3.83 6.09
C THR A 118 -2.65 4.23 4.74
N LEU A 119 -1.47 3.72 4.44
CA LEU A 119 -0.94 3.69 3.09
C LEU A 119 -1.36 2.40 2.43
N ALA A 120 -1.81 2.46 1.19
CA ALA A 120 -2.06 1.28 0.37
C ALA A 120 -1.21 1.33 -0.89
N PHE A 121 -0.58 0.20 -1.21
CA PHE A 121 0.17 -0.06 -2.43
C PHE A 121 -0.53 -1.19 -3.18
N THR A 122 -1.22 -0.85 -4.26
CA THR A 122 -2.03 -1.81 -5.04
C THR A 122 -1.42 -1.98 -6.42
N ALA A 123 -1.20 -3.22 -6.84
CA ALA A 123 -0.73 -3.52 -8.18
C ALA A 123 -1.62 -2.87 -9.25
N THR A 124 -1.01 -2.27 -10.27
CA THR A 124 -1.73 -1.63 -11.38
C THR A 124 -2.45 -2.63 -12.28
N GLY A 125 -2.18 -3.93 -12.12
CA GLY A 125 -2.79 -5.02 -12.84
C GLY A 125 -2.73 -6.32 -12.04
N GLU A 126 -3.21 -7.40 -12.64
CA GLU A 126 -3.09 -8.74 -12.06
C GLU A 126 -1.63 -9.19 -12.00
N PHE A 127 -1.31 -9.97 -10.97
CA PHE A 127 0.02 -10.54 -10.85
C PHE A 127 0.24 -11.59 -11.96
N GLY A 128 1.31 -11.43 -12.73
CA GLY A 128 1.72 -12.46 -13.68
C GLY A 128 2.22 -13.70 -12.95
N THR A 129 2.05 -14.89 -13.52
CA THR A 129 2.51 -16.16 -12.92
C THR A 129 4.03 -16.28 -12.76
N THR A 130 4.79 -15.28 -13.22
CA THR A 130 6.24 -15.18 -13.11
C THR A 130 6.65 -13.87 -12.45
N GLY A 131 7.55 -13.95 -11.47
CA GLY A 131 8.11 -12.78 -10.79
C GLY A 131 7.91 -12.84 -9.28
N THR A 132 8.12 -11.70 -8.62
CA THR A 132 7.90 -11.55 -7.18
C THR A 132 6.65 -10.71 -6.96
N GLN A 133 5.65 -11.28 -6.27
CA GLN A 133 4.41 -10.61 -5.91
C GLN A 133 4.65 -9.53 -4.83
N ALA A 134 3.85 -8.46 -4.85
CA ALA A 134 3.83 -7.43 -3.83
C ALA A 134 3.22 -7.98 -2.54
N THR A 135 4.05 -8.01 -1.49
CA THR A 135 3.73 -8.51 -0.15
C THR A 135 4.42 -7.61 0.86
N CYS A 136 4.18 -7.83 2.15
CA CYS A 136 4.91 -7.12 3.20
C CYS A 136 6.42 -7.40 3.22
N LEU A 137 6.87 -8.47 2.56
CA LEU A 137 8.28 -8.82 2.45
C LEU A 137 8.95 -8.20 1.22
N SER A 138 8.19 -7.90 0.17
CA SER A 138 8.71 -7.32 -1.08
C SER A 138 8.45 -5.83 -1.21
N VAL A 139 7.46 -5.27 -0.52
CA VAL A 139 7.26 -3.82 -0.42
C VAL A 139 7.66 -3.41 0.99
N VAL A 140 8.88 -2.91 1.15
CA VAL A 140 9.48 -2.62 2.47
C VAL A 140 9.51 -1.12 2.71
N MET A 141 9.15 -0.69 3.92
CA MET A 141 9.15 0.72 4.32
C MET A 141 9.98 0.94 5.58
N ALA A 142 10.78 2.00 5.58
CA ALA A 142 11.51 2.52 6.74
C ALA A 142 11.16 3.99 6.97
N CYS A 143 10.62 4.33 8.14
CA CYS A 143 10.23 5.70 8.47
C CYS A 143 11.17 6.34 9.50
N PHE A 144 11.37 7.65 9.37
CA PHE A 144 12.21 8.48 10.22
C PHE A 144 11.50 9.80 10.50
N GLN A 145 11.66 10.34 11.71
CA GLN A 145 11.06 11.61 12.08
C GLN A 145 12.10 12.64 12.53
N GLY A 146 11.84 13.89 12.16
CA GLY A 146 12.53 15.07 12.66
C GLY A 146 13.54 15.66 11.66
N THR A 147 14.09 16.80 12.07
CA THR A 147 15.04 17.59 11.29
C THR A 147 16.50 17.38 11.72
N THR A 148 16.75 16.53 12.72
CA THR A 148 18.09 16.28 13.28
C THR A 148 18.93 15.32 12.41
N SER A 149 20.25 15.38 12.54
CA SER A 149 21.18 14.42 11.95
C SER A 149 21.97 13.68 13.06
N PRO A 150 21.84 12.35 13.21
CA PRO A 150 20.93 11.47 12.46
C PRO A 150 19.45 11.72 12.82
N ARG A 151 18.55 11.33 11.91
CA ARG A 151 17.11 11.34 12.17
C ARG A 151 16.76 10.14 13.06
N ARG A 152 15.71 10.27 13.87
CA ARG A 152 15.24 9.16 14.72
C ARG A 152 14.36 8.21 13.91
N ASN A 153 14.59 6.91 14.05
CA ASN A 153 13.71 5.89 13.46
C ASN A 153 12.32 6.02 14.09
N LEU A 154 11.31 6.01 13.24
CA LEU A 154 9.93 5.86 13.67
C LEU A 154 9.64 4.37 13.76
N ILE A 155 9.13 3.92 14.91
CA ILE A 155 8.66 2.55 15.13
C ILE A 155 7.15 2.57 15.39
N GLY A 156 6.50 1.42 15.34
CA GLY A 156 5.09 1.24 15.64
C GLY A 156 4.17 1.29 14.42
N TYR A 157 4.70 1.18 13.20
CA TYR A 157 3.88 0.93 12.01
C TYR A 157 3.84 -0.56 11.69
N ALA A 158 2.72 -1.00 11.10
CA ALA A 158 2.51 -2.39 10.72
C ALA A 158 2.23 -2.52 9.24
N CYS A 159 2.82 -3.51 8.60
CA CYS A 159 2.47 -3.94 7.27
C CYS A 159 1.45 -5.08 7.33
N LYS A 160 0.46 -5.05 6.43
CA LYS A 160 -0.42 -6.19 6.12
C LYS A 160 -0.56 -6.32 4.61
N ASP A 161 -0.43 -7.51 4.04
CA ASP A 161 -0.77 -7.76 2.63
C ASP A 161 -2.10 -8.52 2.47
N ASN A 162 -2.58 -8.65 1.24
CA ASN A 162 -3.78 -9.43 0.90
C ASN A 162 -3.47 -10.87 0.45
N GLY A 163 -2.21 -11.31 0.57
CA GLY A 163 -1.82 -12.68 0.25
C GLY A 163 -2.26 -13.67 1.32
N THR A 164 -2.13 -14.96 1.03
CA THR A 164 -2.39 -16.07 1.98
C THR A 164 -1.11 -16.85 2.31
N SER A 165 0.05 -16.32 1.92
CA SER A 165 1.35 -16.98 2.12
C SER A 165 1.86 -16.93 3.57
N GLY A 166 1.11 -16.30 4.47
CA GLY A 166 1.48 -16.17 5.88
C GLY A 166 1.20 -17.42 6.71
N PRO A 167 1.62 -17.42 7.99
CA PRO A 167 1.42 -18.57 8.87
C PRO A 167 -0.05 -18.99 8.96
N GLY A 168 -0.32 -20.27 8.68
CA GLY A 168 -1.67 -20.84 8.71
C GLY A 168 -2.58 -20.42 7.55
N GLY A 169 -2.04 -19.92 6.43
CA GLY A 169 -2.83 -19.49 5.27
C GLY A 169 -3.42 -18.08 5.41
N ASN A 170 -2.95 -17.31 6.40
CA ASN A 170 -3.41 -15.96 6.68
C ASN A 170 -2.55 -14.91 5.96
N ASN A 171 -3.02 -13.68 5.98
CA ASN A 171 -2.29 -12.50 5.53
C ASN A 171 -0.95 -12.35 6.27
N ASN A 172 0.11 -11.93 5.57
CA ASN A 172 1.33 -11.56 6.27
C ASN A 172 1.08 -10.26 7.04
N VAL A 173 1.48 -10.24 8.30
CA VAL A 173 1.45 -9.04 9.14
C VAL A 173 2.84 -8.87 9.78
N ILE A 174 3.46 -7.71 9.58
CA ILE A 174 4.81 -7.41 10.08
C ILE A 174 4.79 -6.08 10.81
N GLY A 175 5.15 -6.07 12.10
CA GLY A 175 5.36 -4.85 12.88
C GLY A 175 6.83 -4.42 12.85
N TYR A 176 7.06 -3.11 12.82
CA TYR A 176 8.38 -2.48 12.83
C TYR A 176 8.55 -1.56 14.04
#